data_AF-A0A7C2C2U7-F1
#
_entry.id   AF-A0A7C2C2U7-F1
#
_cell.length_a   1.000
_cell.length_b   1.000
_cell.length_c   1.000
_cell.angle_alpha   90.00
_cell.angle_beta   90.00
_cell.angle_gamma   90.00
#
_symmetry.space_group_name_H-M   'P 1'
#
loop_
_entity.id
_entity.type
_entity.pdbx_description
1 polymer ?
#
loop_
_entity_poly.entity_id
_entity_poly.type
_entity_poly.pdbx_seq_one_letter_code
_entity_poly.pdbx_strand_id
1 'polypeptide(L)'
;MFKVSRRQFLGGTLAAVGLALSRCTPARTPRSGGTLKVAIINEPPTLDAAYTTALVTNWTMAHVFEGLFAYNSKFEPVPHLVERYEVNKEATKFTFYLRKGVLFHNGQEFTAADAAASLRRWGQVGAQGREVFRRVEQVSEADRYTLTVIFRQPTGLFPEFLAQTGTIMVPAAVAERIRSEFVPAAVQGVTVEGRIYGFPTEINNYLLVYNRALFQAAGLPDRAPATWDELVEFGKKATVRAADGKIQRAGFAFMRGWNSAVVHPWLALLYGEGAELFSADYRSALPDMEAAVRALEKEVRLFREGVTDQTTVLWDFPNGTIAMVIMAPWWKPGLMGAMGERFRTDVRVAPIP
;
A
#
# COMPACT_ATOMS: atom_id res chain seq x y z
N MET A 1 -21.12 -38.40 -58.87
CA MET A 1 -22.16 -39.09 -58.06
C MET A 1 -21.65 -40.49 -57.74
N PHE A 2 -21.12 -40.72 -56.54
CA PHE A 2 -20.87 -42.09 -56.03
C PHE A 2 -21.24 -42.12 -54.54
N LYS A 3 -22.35 -42.82 -54.25
CA LYS A 3 -22.87 -43.07 -52.91
C LYS A 3 -22.05 -44.18 -52.25
N VAL A 4 -21.37 -43.87 -51.16
CA VAL A 4 -20.82 -44.89 -50.25
C VAL A 4 -21.92 -45.32 -49.29
N SER A 5 -22.20 -46.62 -49.21
CA SER A 5 -23.28 -47.17 -48.38
C SER A 5 -22.79 -47.56 -46.98
N ARG A 6 -23.69 -47.49 -45.99
CA ARG A 6 -23.46 -47.74 -44.54
C ARG A 6 -22.77 -49.07 -44.19
N ARG A 7 -22.66 -50.03 -45.10
CA ARG A 7 -21.98 -51.32 -44.87
C ARG A 7 -20.45 -51.25 -44.99
N GLN A 8 -19.88 -50.21 -45.59
CA GLN A 8 -18.42 -50.05 -45.71
C GLN A 8 -17.77 -49.31 -44.52
N PHE A 9 -18.55 -48.78 -43.58
CA PHE A 9 -18.03 -48.11 -42.38
C PHE A 9 -17.89 -49.04 -41.15
N LEU A 10 -18.44 -50.25 -41.20
CA LEU A 10 -18.53 -51.16 -40.04
C LEU A 10 -17.53 -52.33 -40.06
N GLY A 11 -16.63 -52.41 -41.04
CA GLY A 11 -15.69 -53.52 -41.22
C GLY A 11 -14.23 -53.24 -40.81
N GLY A 12 -13.91 -52.04 -40.30
CA GLY A 12 -12.52 -51.56 -40.21
C GLY A 12 -11.93 -51.34 -38.81
N THR A 13 -12.65 -51.54 -37.71
CA THR A 13 -12.14 -51.24 -36.35
C THR A 13 -12.59 -52.26 -35.31
N LEU A 14 -12.28 -53.54 -35.54
CA LEU A 14 -12.43 -54.62 -34.55
C LEU A 14 -11.06 -55.10 -34.01
N ALA A 15 -9.99 -54.32 -34.21
CA ALA A 15 -8.62 -54.67 -33.81
C ALA A 15 -7.93 -53.61 -32.91
N ALA A 16 -8.69 -52.92 -32.05
CA ALA A 16 -8.12 -52.05 -31.00
C ALA A 16 -8.98 -51.95 -29.72
N VAL A 17 -9.83 -52.96 -29.45
CA VAL A 17 -10.60 -53.06 -28.20
C VAL A 17 -9.78 -53.84 -27.16
N GLY A 18 -8.55 -53.37 -26.91
CA GLY A 18 -7.58 -54.03 -26.05
C GLY A 18 -6.44 -53.08 -25.70
N LEU A 19 -6.73 -52.16 -24.77
CA LEU A 19 -5.87 -51.21 -24.03
C LEU A 19 -6.45 -49.79 -24.00
N ALA A 20 -7.68 -49.67 -23.50
CA ALA A 20 -8.15 -48.43 -22.89
C ALA A 20 -8.79 -48.76 -21.55
N LEU A 21 -8.08 -49.54 -20.73
CA LEU A 21 -8.23 -49.41 -19.30
C LEU A 21 -7.92 -47.95 -19.00
N SER A 22 -8.96 -47.19 -18.66
CA SER A 22 -8.88 -45.88 -18.05
C SER A 22 -7.70 -45.85 -17.09
N ARG A 23 -6.58 -45.24 -17.52
CA ARG A 23 -5.62 -44.71 -16.58
C ARG A 23 -6.38 -43.59 -15.87
N CYS A 24 -7.05 -43.96 -14.79
CA CYS A 24 -7.40 -43.03 -13.75
C CYS A 24 -6.06 -42.43 -13.33
N THR A 25 -5.70 -41.27 -13.87
CA THR A 25 -4.53 -40.53 -13.44
C THR A 25 -4.73 -40.34 -11.94
N PRO A 26 -3.90 -40.92 -11.07
CA PRO A 26 -4.14 -40.80 -9.64
C PRO A 26 -4.17 -39.31 -9.34
N ALA A 27 -5.25 -38.85 -8.72
CA ALA A 27 -5.38 -37.48 -8.26
C ALA A 27 -4.08 -37.16 -7.51
N ARG A 28 -3.34 -36.16 -8.00
CA ARG A 28 -2.05 -35.79 -7.41
C ARG A 28 -2.27 -35.61 -5.91
N THR A 29 -1.50 -36.33 -5.12
CA THR A 29 -1.58 -36.24 -3.66
C THR A 29 -1.47 -34.77 -3.26
N PRO A 30 -2.43 -34.22 -2.49
CA PRO A 30 -2.36 -32.85 -2.04
C PRO A 30 -1.00 -32.61 -1.37
N ARG A 31 -0.24 -31.63 -1.85
CA ARG A 31 1.02 -31.23 -1.23
C ARG A 31 0.69 -30.29 -0.08
N SER A 32 1.14 -30.64 1.12
CA SER A 32 1.08 -29.74 2.28
C SER A 32 2.25 -28.74 2.21
N GLY A 33 1.98 -27.46 2.47
CA GLY A 33 2.96 -26.37 2.42
C GLY A 33 3.26 -25.85 1.00
N GLY A 34 4.12 -24.82 0.95
CA GLY A 34 4.51 -24.13 -0.29
C GLY A 34 3.73 -22.84 -0.57
N THR A 35 3.92 -22.29 -1.76
CA THR A 35 3.27 -21.04 -2.20
C THR A 35 2.04 -21.33 -3.04
N LEU A 36 0.86 -20.94 -2.57
CA LEU A 36 -0.35 -20.87 -3.39
C LEU A 36 -0.30 -19.59 -4.23
N LYS A 37 -0.24 -19.72 -5.55
CA LYS A 37 -0.32 -18.59 -6.49
C LYS A 37 -1.73 -18.51 -7.06
N VAL A 38 -2.42 -17.40 -6.79
CA VAL A 38 -3.80 -17.15 -7.26
C VAL A 38 -3.79 -15.95 -8.20
N ALA A 39 -4.40 -16.10 -9.37
CA ALA A 39 -4.65 -14.98 -10.27
C ALA A 39 -5.94 -14.28 -9.85
N ILE A 40 -5.89 -12.96 -9.66
CA ILE A 40 -7.05 -12.12 -9.34
C ILE A 40 -7.39 -11.24 -10.54
N ILE A 41 -8.65 -10.80 -10.64
CA ILE A 41 -9.18 -10.12 -11.82
C ILE A 41 -8.63 -8.70 -12.04
N ASN A 42 -8.16 -8.03 -10.98
CA ASN A 42 -7.55 -6.70 -10.99
C ASN A 42 -6.84 -6.43 -9.64
N GLU A 43 -6.21 -5.26 -9.49
CA GLU A 43 -5.69 -4.78 -8.21
C GLU A 43 -6.83 -4.29 -7.30
N PRO A 44 -6.79 -4.56 -5.97
CA PRO A 44 -7.77 -4.00 -5.04
C PRO A 44 -7.70 -2.46 -5.03
N PRO A 45 -8.83 -1.74 -5.21
CA PRO A 45 -8.84 -0.28 -5.16
C PRO A 45 -8.59 0.27 -3.74
N THR A 46 -8.74 -0.57 -2.72
CA THR A 46 -8.45 -0.29 -1.31
C THR A 46 -8.28 -1.62 -0.56
N LEU A 47 -7.67 -1.56 0.63
CA LEU A 47 -7.56 -2.66 1.57
C LEU A 47 -8.58 -2.56 2.72
N ASP A 48 -9.43 -1.53 2.72
CA ASP A 48 -10.51 -1.38 3.72
C ASP A 48 -11.80 -2.06 3.24
N ALA A 49 -12.00 -3.31 3.67
CA ALA A 49 -13.18 -4.10 3.30
C ALA A 49 -14.50 -3.53 3.85
N ALA A 50 -14.47 -2.71 4.91
CA ALA A 50 -15.70 -2.09 5.43
C ALA A 50 -16.23 -0.94 4.56
N TYR A 51 -15.37 -0.32 3.76
CA TYR A 51 -15.73 0.83 2.91
C TYR A 51 -16.23 0.43 1.52
N THR A 52 -15.58 -0.55 0.89
CA THR A 52 -15.80 -0.91 -0.52
C THR A 52 -16.73 -2.12 -0.72
N THR A 53 -17.37 -2.19 -1.88
CA THR A 53 -18.11 -3.38 -2.35
C THR A 53 -17.31 -4.22 -3.35
N ALA A 54 -16.06 -3.84 -3.65
CA ALA A 54 -15.22 -4.52 -4.61
C ALA A 54 -14.86 -5.95 -4.15
N LEU A 55 -15.23 -6.95 -4.96
CA LEU A 55 -14.98 -8.37 -4.65
C LEU A 55 -13.49 -8.68 -4.49
N VAL A 56 -12.63 -8.05 -5.29
CA VAL A 56 -11.18 -8.20 -5.22
C VAL A 56 -10.61 -7.78 -3.85
N THR A 57 -11.11 -6.69 -3.26
CA THR A 57 -10.74 -6.28 -1.90
C THR A 57 -11.24 -7.32 -0.90
N ASN A 58 -12.49 -7.76 -1.02
CA ASN A 58 -13.09 -8.73 -0.10
C ASN A 58 -12.36 -10.07 -0.09
N TRP A 59 -12.04 -10.63 -1.26
CA TRP A 59 -11.29 -11.89 -1.36
C TRP A 59 -9.90 -11.77 -0.75
N THR A 60 -9.22 -10.65 -0.99
CA THR A 60 -7.87 -10.45 -0.46
C THR A 60 -7.90 -10.24 1.05
N MET A 61 -8.83 -9.41 1.54
CA MET A 61 -8.91 -9.00 2.94
C MET A 61 -9.58 -10.02 3.86
N ALA A 62 -10.34 -10.97 3.32
CA ALA A 62 -10.84 -12.13 4.08
C ALA A 62 -9.72 -13.01 4.66
N HIS A 63 -8.48 -12.87 4.17
CA HIS A 63 -7.29 -13.54 4.71
C HIS A 63 -6.54 -12.71 5.76
N VAL A 64 -6.96 -11.47 6.02
CA VAL A 64 -6.29 -10.52 6.92
C VAL A 64 -7.18 -10.18 8.12
N PHE A 65 -8.48 -10.03 7.88
CA PHE A 65 -9.45 -9.63 8.90
C PHE A 65 -10.50 -10.70 9.14
N GLU A 66 -10.98 -10.73 10.39
CA GLU A 66 -12.08 -11.58 10.81
C GLU A 66 -13.27 -10.72 11.27
N GLY A 67 -14.48 -11.24 11.06
CA GLY A 67 -15.73 -10.65 11.55
C GLY A 67 -16.28 -11.40 12.76
N LEU A 68 -17.36 -10.86 13.35
CA LEU A 68 -18.10 -11.52 14.42
C LEU A 68 -18.72 -12.85 13.95
N PHE A 69 -19.17 -12.88 12.69
CA PHE A 69 -19.68 -14.06 12.00
C PHE A 69 -18.88 -14.30 10.71
N ALA A 70 -19.03 -15.49 10.15
CA ALA A 70 -18.55 -15.86 8.83
C ALA A 70 -19.56 -16.78 8.15
N TYR A 71 -19.47 -16.93 6.83
CA TYR A 71 -20.25 -17.94 6.12
C TYR A 71 -19.55 -19.30 6.15
N ASN A 72 -20.30 -20.35 6.50
CA ASN A 72 -19.82 -21.71 6.38
C ASN A 72 -19.92 -22.22 4.92
N SER A 73 -19.50 -23.46 4.66
CA SER A 73 -19.58 -24.09 3.33
C SER A 73 -20.99 -24.21 2.73
N LYS A 74 -22.05 -24.01 3.53
CA LYS A 74 -23.45 -24.01 3.11
C LYS A 74 -24.01 -22.59 2.93
N PHE A 75 -23.16 -21.56 3.01
CA PHE A 75 -23.56 -20.15 3.02
C PHE A 75 -24.48 -19.77 4.19
N GLU A 76 -24.36 -20.46 5.33
CA GLU A 76 -25.07 -20.09 6.56
C GLU A 76 -24.16 -19.19 7.42
N PRO A 77 -24.69 -18.10 8.01
CA PRO A 77 -23.92 -17.29 8.94
C PRO A 77 -23.67 -18.09 10.23
N VAL A 78 -22.41 -18.25 10.60
CA VAL A 78 -22.00 -18.95 11.82
C VAL A 78 -21.11 -18.04 12.68
N PRO A 79 -21.14 -18.15 14.02
CA PRO A 79 -20.23 -17.42 14.90
C PRO A 79 -18.77 -17.67 14.53
N HIS A 80 -17.98 -16.60 14.43
CA HIS A 80 -16.55 -16.66 14.15
C HIS A 80 -15.75 -16.11 15.34
N LEU A 81 -15.64 -14.78 15.50
CA LEU A 81 -15.07 -14.15 16.71
C LEU A 81 -16.04 -14.15 17.91
N VAL A 82 -17.29 -14.50 17.67
CA VAL A 82 -18.29 -14.75 18.71
C VAL A 82 -18.20 -16.22 19.16
N GLU A 83 -18.21 -16.45 20.47
CA GLU A 83 -18.32 -17.79 21.07
C GLU A 83 -19.77 -18.27 21.04
N ARG A 84 -20.70 -17.41 21.47
CA ARG A 84 -22.14 -17.64 21.43
C ARG A 84 -22.90 -16.31 21.40
N TYR A 85 -24.17 -16.33 20.99
CA TYR A 85 -25.02 -15.15 21.04
C TYR A 85 -26.45 -15.51 21.41
N GLU A 86 -27.19 -14.51 21.89
CA GLU A 86 -28.59 -14.59 22.24
C GLU A 86 -29.37 -13.53 21.45
N VAL A 87 -30.58 -13.87 21.04
CA VAL A 87 -31.52 -12.96 20.39
C VAL A 87 -32.86 -13.04 21.12
N ASN A 88 -33.49 -11.89 21.39
CA ASN A 88 -34.85 -11.89 21.96
C ASN A 88 -35.90 -12.33 20.92
N LYS A 89 -37.11 -12.65 21.38
CA LYS A 89 -38.19 -13.15 20.52
C LYS A 89 -38.56 -12.20 19.38
N GLU A 90 -38.42 -10.90 19.61
CA GLU A 90 -38.77 -9.83 18.66
C GLU A 90 -37.64 -9.51 17.67
N ALA A 91 -36.46 -10.15 17.80
CA ALA A 91 -35.26 -9.86 17.02
C ALA A 91 -34.83 -8.37 17.05
N THR A 92 -34.99 -7.73 18.21
CA THR A 92 -34.64 -6.34 18.47
C THR A 92 -33.46 -6.18 19.42
N LYS A 93 -33.02 -7.25 20.10
CA LYS A 93 -31.87 -7.24 21.00
C LYS A 93 -31.00 -8.46 20.73
N PHE A 94 -29.74 -8.21 20.43
CA PHE A 94 -28.70 -9.22 20.24
C PHE A 94 -27.62 -9.04 21.30
N THR A 95 -27.32 -10.10 22.04
CA THR A 95 -26.21 -10.16 23.00
C THR A 95 -25.16 -11.13 22.48
N PHE A 96 -23.95 -10.64 22.23
CA PHE A 96 -22.82 -11.43 21.72
C PHE A 96 -21.79 -11.63 22.82
N TYR A 97 -21.38 -12.88 23.03
CA TYR A 97 -20.31 -13.26 23.94
C TYR A 97 -19.09 -13.61 23.08
N LEU A 98 -18.04 -12.81 23.21
CA LEU A 98 -16.85 -12.86 22.36
C LEU A 98 -15.87 -13.94 22.83
N ARG A 99 -15.11 -14.50 21.89
CA ARG A 99 -13.98 -15.39 22.22
C ARG A 99 -12.91 -14.60 22.99
N LYS A 100 -12.34 -15.26 24.01
CA LYS A 100 -11.28 -14.69 24.86
C LYS A 100 -9.90 -15.04 24.33
N GLY A 101 -8.90 -14.21 24.62
CA GLY A 101 -7.50 -14.45 24.24
C GLY A 101 -7.20 -14.32 22.74
N VAL A 102 -8.16 -13.84 21.94
CA VAL A 102 -7.93 -13.55 20.52
C VAL A 102 -7.07 -12.30 20.43
N LEU A 103 -5.95 -12.38 19.72
CA LEU A 103 -5.02 -11.27 19.55
C LEU A 103 -5.11 -10.69 18.14
N PHE A 104 -5.07 -9.37 18.05
CA PHE A 104 -4.74 -8.69 16.81
C PHE A 104 -3.25 -8.89 16.46
N HIS A 105 -2.88 -8.64 15.21
CA HIS A 105 -1.50 -8.73 14.73
C HIS A 105 -0.50 -7.84 15.49
N ASN A 106 -0.97 -6.80 16.20
CA ASN A 106 -0.14 -5.93 17.05
C ASN A 106 0.01 -6.45 18.49
N GLY A 107 -0.52 -7.64 18.81
CA GLY A 107 -0.48 -8.24 20.14
C GLY A 107 -1.55 -7.73 21.11
N GLN A 108 -2.36 -6.74 20.75
CA GLN A 108 -3.50 -6.30 21.57
C GLN A 108 -4.59 -7.37 21.55
N GLU A 109 -5.19 -7.64 22.70
CA GLU A 109 -6.35 -8.54 22.79
C GLU A 109 -7.61 -7.89 22.20
N PHE A 110 -8.39 -8.67 21.46
CA PHE A 110 -9.70 -8.29 20.94
C PHE A 110 -10.76 -8.28 22.05
N THR A 111 -11.49 -7.17 22.16
CA THR A 111 -12.50 -6.96 23.21
C THR A 111 -13.84 -6.45 22.65
N ALA A 112 -14.86 -6.38 23.51
CA ALA A 112 -16.16 -5.81 23.17
C ALA A 112 -16.07 -4.34 22.74
N ALA A 113 -15.12 -3.57 23.26
CA ALA A 113 -14.88 -2.19 22.84
C ALA A 113 -14.43 -2.11 21.37
N ASP A 114 -13.55 -3.02 20.94
CA ASP A 114 -13.11 -3.11 19.55
C ASP A 114 -14.24 -3.54 18.62
N ALA A 115 -15.05 -4.51 19.05
CA ALA A 115 -16.23 -4.94 18.30
C ALA A 115 -17.26 -3.81 18.15
N ALA A 116 -17.57 -3.10 19.24
CA ALA A 116 -18.50 -1.98 19.24
C ALA A 116 -18.00 -0.84 18.35
N ALA A 117 -16.73 -0.46 18.46
CA ALA A 117 -16.12 0.56 17.62
C ALA A 117 -16.13 0.17 16.13
N SER A 118 -15.79 -1.08 15.81
CA SER A 118 -15.78 -1.60 14.45
C SER A 118 -17.17 -1.61 13.82
N LEU A 119 -18.20 -2.05 14.56
CA LEU A 119 -19.59 -2.01 14.08
C LEU A 119 -20.07 -0.56 13.89
N ARG A 120 -19.82 0.34 14.85
CA ARG A 120 -20.17 1.76 14.70
C ARG A 120 -19.50 2.38 13.47
N ARG A 121 -18.23 2.06 13.22
CA ARG A 121 -17.50 2.49 12.01
C ARG A 121 -18.15 1.93 10.74
N TRP A 122 -18.44 0.63 10.70
CA TRP A 122 -19.13 0.01 9.57
C TRP A 122 -20.49 0.69 9.29
N GLY A 123 -21.22 1.07 10.34
CA GLY A 123 -22.43 1.88 10.29
C GLY A 123 -22.27 3.27 9.64
N GLN A 124 -21.05 3.83 9.63
CA GLN A 124 -20.75 5.12 9.02
C GLN A 124 -20.25 4.97 7.59
N VAL A 125 -19.30 4.07 7.35
CA VAL A 125 -18.54 4.00 6.09
C VAL A 125 -19.08 2.97 5.11
N GLY A 126 -19.69 1.89 5.59
CA GLY A 126 -20.16 0.79 4.77
C GLY A 126 -21.55 1.03 4.18
N ALA A 127 -21.75 0.64 2.91
CA ALA A 127 -23.04 0.81 2.22
C ALA A 127 -24.19 0.09 2.95
N GLN A 128 -24.02 -1.19 3.27
CA GLN A 128 -25.01 -1.95 4.03
C GLN A 128 -25.02 -1.57 5.51
N GLY A 129 -23.84 -1.24 6.07
CA GLY A 129 -23.70 -0.82 7.45
C GLY A 129 -24.55 0.40 7.75
N ARG A 130 -24.53 1.42 6.88
CA ARG A 130 -25.40 2.59 6.98
C ARG A 130 -26.87 2.19 7.08
N GLU A 131 -27.37 1.33 6.20
CA GLU A 131 -28.78 0.92 6.20
C GLU A 131 -29.17 0.13 7.46
N VAL A 132 -28.30 -0.76 7.94
CA VAL A 132 -28.52 -1.48 9.21
C VAL A 132 -28.50 -0.51 10.40
N PHE A 133 -27.53 0.40 10.44
CA PHE A 133 -27.35 1.35 11.54
C PHE A 133 -28.44 2.42 11.64
N ARG A 134 -29.22 2.68 10.57
CA ARG A 134 -30.46 3.48 10.68
C ARG A 134 -31.46 2.88 11.67
N ARG A 135 -31.41 1.57 11.89
CA ARG A 135 -32.32 0.82 12.77
C ARG A 135 -31.74 0.59 14.15
N VAL A 136 -30.43 0.78 14.33
CA VAL A 136 -29.76 0.60 15.62
C VAL A 136 -30.19 1.71 16.56
N GLU A 137 -30.65 1.31 17.74
CA GLU A 137 -30.93 2.20 18.86
C GLU A 137 -29.68 2.39 19.71
N GLN A 138 -28.99 1.30 20.01
CA GLN A 138 -27.84 1.30 20.91
C GLN A 138 -26.85 0.19 20.56
N VAL A 139 -25.56 0.49 20.68
CA VAL A 139 -24.47 -0.48 20.75
C VAL A 139 -23.77 -0.24 22.08
N SER A 140 -23.78 -1.22 22.97
CA SER A 140 -23.21 -1.10 24.32
C SER A 140 -22.34 -2.30 24.68
N GLU A 141 -21.34 -2.04 25.51
CA GLU A 141 -20.43 -3.04 26.03
C GLU A 141 -20.85 -3.31 27.47
N ALA A 142 -21.30 -4.54 27.77
CA ALA A 142 -21.70 -4.90 29.13
C ALA A 142 -20.48 -5.23 30.00
N ASP A 143 -19.46 -5.83 29.38
CA ASP A 143 -18.15 -6.10 29.96
C ASP A 143 -17.10 -6.26 28.83
N ARG A 144 -15.87 -6.65 29.18
CA ARG A 144 -14.74 -6.80 28.24
C ARG A 144 -15.02 -7.76 27.07
N TYR A 145 -15.91 -8.73 27.22
CA TYR A 145 -16.21 -9.76 26.23
C TYR A 145 -17.71 -9.87 25.89
N THR A 146 -18.53 -8.94 26.35
CA THR A 146 -19.99 -8.96 26.09
C THR A 146 -20.43 -7.69 25.38
N LEU A 147 -20.91 -7.85 24.15
CA LEU A 147 -21.44 -6.78 23.30
C LEU A 147 -22.96 -6.91 23.18
N THR A 148 -23.70 -5.83 23.35
CA THR A 148 -25.14 -5.77 23.10
C THR A 148 -25.47 -4.79 21.98
N VAL A 149 -26.33 -5.21 21.05
CA VAL A 149 -26.89 -4.34 19.99
C VAL A 149 -28.41 -4.36 20.10
N ILE A 150 -29.00 -3.17 20.22
CA ILE A 150 -30.45 -2.97 20.31
C ILE A 150 -30.91 -2.24 19.05
N PHE A 151 -32.02 -2.70 18.48
CA PHE A 151 -32.67 -2.17 17.28
C PHE A 151 -34.06 -1.63 17.60
N ARG A 152 -34.44 -0.55 16.92
CA ARG A 152 -35.75 0.10 17.01
C ARG A 152 -36.88 -0.71 16.37
N GLN A 153 -36.53 -1.71 15.56
CA GLN A 153 -37.46 -2.58 14.83
C GLN A 153 -36.84 -3.96 14.60
N PRO A 154 -37.65 -5.01 14.39
CA PRO A 154 -37.15 -6.37 14.15
C PRO A 154 -36.10 -6.41 13.04
N THR A 155 -34.93 -6.96 13.36
CA THR A 155 -33.77 -7.04 12.46
C THR A 155 -33.18 -8.45 12.54
N GLY A 156 -33.99 -9.46 12.20
CA GLY A 156 -33.60 -10.87 12.26
C GLY A 156 -32.42 -11.25 11.37
N LEU A 157 -32.20 -10.51 10.27
CA LEU A 157 -31.10 -10.74 9.32
C LEU A 157 -29.74 -10.20 9.78
N PHE A 158 -29.62 -9.77 11.04
CA PHE A 158 -28.38 -9.17 11.53
C PHE A 158 -27.18 -10.13 11.46
N PRO A 159 -27.28 -11.42 11.83
CA PRO A 159 -26.19 -12.38 11.65
C PRO A 159 -25.69 -12.50 10.20
N GLU A 160 -26.59 -12.43 9.22
CA GLU A 160 -26.27 -12.48 7.80
C GLU A 160 -25.44 -11.24 7.38
N PHE A 161 -25.78 -10.06 7.89
CA PHE A 161 -24.97 -8.87 7.66
C PHE A 161 -23.59 -8.97 8.34
N LEU A 162 -23.53 -9.53 9.55
CA LEU A 162 -22.28 -9.74 10.28
C LEU A 162 -21.37 -10.83 9.70
N ALA A 163 -21.89 -11.69 8.82
CA ALA A 163 -21.11 -12.71 8.13
C ALA A 163 -20.43 -12.18 6.86
N GLN A 164 -20.77 -10.97 6.41
CA GLN A 164 -20.19 -10.36 5.22
C GLN A 164 -18.83 -9.74 5.51
N THR A 165 -17.95 -9.78 4.52
CA THR A 165 -16.56 -9.29 4.58
C THR A 165 -16.41 -7.81 4.93
N GLY A 166 -17.48 -7.01 4.87
CA GLY A 166 -17.45 -5.61 5.27
C GLY A 166 -17.50 -5.38 6.79
N THR A 167 -17.79 -6.41 7.58
CA THR A 167 -17.89 -6.31 9.05
C THR A 167 -16.60 -6.75 9.74
N ILE A 168 -15.47 -6.18 9.30
CA ILE A 168 -14.13 -6.47 9.84
C ILE A 168 -13.95 -5.92 11.25
N MET A 169 -13.28 -6.67 12.12
CA MET A 169 -12.85 -6.21 13.43
C MET A 169 -11.46 -5.58 13.34
N VAL A 170 -11.33 -4.34 13.80
CA VAL A 170 -10.06 -3.61 13.89
C VAL A 170 -9.85 -3.08 15.31
N PRO A 171 -8.60 -2.91 15.78
CA PRO A 171 -8.38 -2.39 17.12
C PRO A 171 -8.87 -0.94 17.21
N ALA A 172 -9.76 -0.66 18.17
CA ALA A 172 -10.36 0.66 18.36
C ALA A 172 -9.30 1.74 18.62
N ALA A 173 -8.21 1.35 19.27
CA ALA A 173 -7.12 2.23 19.66
C ALA A 173 -6.25 2.71 18.48
N VAL A 174 -6.33 2.12 17.27
CA VAL A 174 -5.40 2.47 16.18
C VAL A 174 -5.49 3.94 15.79
N ALA A 175 -6.70 4.49 15.67
CA ALA A 175 -6.87 5.90 15.33
C ALA A 175 -6.35 6.82 16.44
N GLU A 176 -6.58 6.47 17.70
CA GLU A 176 -6.09 7.25 18.83
C GLU A 176 -4.57 7.18 18.95
N ARG A 177 -4.00 5.99 18.78
CA ARG A 177 -2.56 5.76 18.73
C ARG A 177 -1.90 6.63 17.66
N ILE A 178 -2.49 6.73 16.48
CA ILE A 178 -1.98 7.61 15.43
C ILE A 178 -1.97 9.06 15.93
N ARG A 179 -3.04 9.54 16.58
CA ARG A 179 -3.09 10.92 17.09
C ARG A 179 -2.10 11.19 18.22
N SER A 180 -1.90 10.24 19.13
CA SER A 180 -1.16 10.47 20.37
C SER A 180 0.32 10.11 20.29
N GLU A 181 0.70 9.16 19.44
CA GLU A 181 2.07 8.61 19.40
C GLU A 181 2.90 9.10 18.20
N PHE A 182 2.28 9.65 17.16
CA PHE A 182 3.00 10.16 16.00
C PHE A 182 3.19 11.68 16.06
N VAL A 183 4.25 12.17 15.42
CA VAL A 183 4.49 13.62 15.32
C VAL A 183 3.36 14.28 14.51
N PRO A 184 2.98 15.55 14.83
CA PRO A 184 1.80 16.20 14.24
C PRO A 184 1.76 16.19 12.71
N ALA A 185 2.92 16.36 12.04
CA ALA A 185 3.00 16.34 10.59
C ALA A 185 2.62 14.96 9.99
N ALA A 186 2.99 13.86 10.64
CA ALA A 186 2.60 12.52 10.20
C ALA A 186 1.09 12.30 10.35
N VAL A 187 0.53 12.75 11.48
CA VAL A 187 -0.91 12.68 11.73
C VAL A 187 -1.66 13.49 10.69
N GLN A 188 -1.22 14.72 10.42
CA GLN A 188 -1.80 15.59 9.38
C GLN A 188 -1.76 14.92 8.01
N GLY A 189 -0.62 14.32 7.62
CA GLY A 189 -0.47 13.67 6.32
C GLY A 189 -1.41 12.49 6.07
N VAL A 190 -1.98 11.91 7.13
CA VAL A 190 -2.99 10.84 7.03
C VAL A 190 -4.39 11.29 7.46
N THR A 191 -4.60 12.58 7.73
CA THR A 191 -5.88 13.11 8.24
C THR A 191 -6.53 14.04 7.23
N VAL A 192 -7.76 13.73 6.84
CA VAL A 192 -8.59 14.58 5.97
C VAL A 192 -9.89 14.91 6.72
N GLU A 193 -10.23 16.19 6.83
CA GLU A 193 -11.42 16.67 7.55
C GLU A 193 -11.53 16.11 8.99
N GLY A 194 -10.39 16.02 9.71
CA GLY A 194 -10.32 15.49 11.07
C GLY A 194 -10.44 13.96 11.19
N ARG A 195 -10.58 13.24 10.08
CA ARG A 195 -10.62 11.77 10.03
C ARG A 195 -9.29 11.21 9.55
N ILE A 196 -8.80 10.19 10.25
CA ILE A 196 -7.58 9.47 9.87
C ILE A 196 -7.93 8.42 8.82
N TYR A 197 -7.28 8.49 7.66
CA TYR A 197 -7.43 7.59 6.51
C TYR A 197 -6.21 6.70 6.27
N GLY A 198 -5.09 6.94 6.95
CA GLY A 198 -3.85 6.19 6.75
C GLY A 198 -3.14 5.88 8.06
N PHE A 199 -2.23 4.90 8.01
CA PHE A 199 -1.27 4.64 9.06
C PHE A 199 0.06 5.28 8.64
N PRO A 200 0.63 6.24 9.40
CA PRO A 200 1.91 6.81 9.04
C PRO A 200 2.99 5.72 9.14
N THR A 201 3.49 5.28 7.98
CA THR A 201 4.53 4.24 7.90
C THR A 201 5.92 4.85 7.77
N GLU A 202 6.00 6.07 7.26
CA GLU A 202 7.26 6.74 6.99
C GLU A 202 7.10 8.26 7.01
N ILE A 203 8.11 8.96 7.53
CA ILE A 203 8.23 10.41 7.44
C ILE A 203 9.60 10.69 6.84
N ASN A 204 9.60 11.12 5.58
CA ASN A 204 10.82 11.37 4.83
C ASN A 204 10.97 12.85 4.53
N ASN A 205 12.17 13.37 4.78
CA ASN A 205 12.60 14.66 4.28
C ASN A 205 13.62 14.44 3.16
N TYR A 206 13.27 14.85 1.94
CA TYR A 206 14.20 14.78 0.82
C TYR A 206 15.20 15.93 0.91
N LEU A 207 16.47 15.59 0.88
CA LEU A 207 17.58 16.54 0.98
C LEU A 207 18.50 16.38 -0.22
N LEU A 208 19.22 17.46 -0.54
CA LEU A 208 20.36 17.36 -1.44
C LEU A 208 21.50 16.66 -0.69
N VAL A 209 21.90 15.48 -1.16
CA VAL A 209 23.09 14.77 -0.72
C VAL A 209 24.19 15.03 -1.73
N TYR A 210 25.36 15.48 -1.28
CA TYR A 210 26.51 15.73 -2.15
C TYR A 210 27.81 15.16 -1.60
N ASN A 211 28.71 14.84 -2.53
CA ASN A 211 30.02 14.28 -2.24
C ASN A 211 31.08 15.40 -2.25
N ARG A 212 31.52 15.80 -1.05
CA ARG A 212 32.51 16.85 -0.83
C ARG A 212 33.84 16.58 -1.50
N ALA A 213 34.31 15.33 -1.53
CA ALA A 213 35.57 14.97 -2.19
C ALA A 213 35.48 15.19 -3.71
N LEU A 214 34.33 14.87 -4.32
CA LEU A 214 34.10 15.15 -5.74
C LEU A 214 33.94 16.64 -6.03
N PHE A 215 33.39 17.42 -5.10
CA PHE A 215 33.37 18.88 -5.21
C PHE A 215 34.79 19.46 -5.22
N GLN A 216 35.63 19.05 -4.27
CA GLN A 216 37.03 19.47 -4.21
C GLN A 216 37.80 19.08 -5.49
N ALA A 217 37.61 17.83 -5.96
CA ALA A 217 38.24 17.36 -7.19
C ALA A 217 37.78 18.11 -8.46
N ALA A 218 36.59 18.72 -8.42
CA ALA A 218 36.04 19.54 -9.50
C ALA A 218 36.35 21.05 -9.35
N GLY A 219 37.09 21.44 -8.30
CA GLY A 219 37.36 22.86 -7.99
C GLY A 219 36.11 23.63 -7.57
N LEU A 220 35.11 22.95 -7.02
CA LEU A 220 33.89 23.54 -6.50
C LEU A 220 34.06 24.06 -5.07
N PRO A 221 33.28 25.05 -4.64
CA PRO A 221 33.34 25.56 -3.27
C PRO A 221 32.88 24.49 -2.27
N ASP A 222 33.37 24.58 -1.04
CA ASP A 222 33.01 23.65 0.04
C ASP A 222 31.64 23.99 0.67
N ARG A 223 30.62 24.09 -0.17
CA ARG A 223 29.22 24.33 0.19
C ARG A 223 28.29 23.72 -0.84
N ALA A 224 27.05 23.47 -0.44
CA ALA A 224 25.98 23.12 -1.38
C ALA A 224 25.67 24.29 -2.35
N PRO A 225 25.15 23.99 -3.56
CA PRO A 225 24.52 25.01 -4.38
C PRO A 225 23.34 25.64 -3.64
N ALA A 226 23.18 26.96 -3.76
CA ALA A 226 22.12 27.71 -3.09
C ALA A 226 20.89 27.95 -3.98
N THR A 227 21.04 27.77 -5.30
CA THR A 227 19.95 27.88 -6.28
C THR A 227 20.03 26.72 -7.28
N TRP A 228 18.93 26.50 -8.02
CA TRP A 228 18.93 25.51 -9.08
C TRP A 228 19.96 25.80 -10.19
N ASP A 229 20.21 27.09 -10.49
CA ASP A 229 21.26 27.49 -11.44
C ASP A 229 22.66 27.09 -10.94
N GLU A 230 22.96 27.34 -9.66
CA GLU A 230 24.22 26.87 -9.08
C GLU A 230 24.31 25.34 -9.10
N LEU A 231 23.21 24.62 -8.87
CA LEU A 231 23.19 23.15 -8.91
C LEU A 231 23.54 22.65 -10.31
N VAL A 232 22.97 23.24 -11.36
CA VAL A 232 23.28 22.89 -12.76
C VAL A 232 24.76 23.17 -13.06
N GLU A 233 25.27 24.34 -12.69
CA GLU A 233 26.66 24.72 -12.94
C GLU A 233 27.66 23.85 -12.16
N PHE A 234 27.35 23.53 -10.90
CA PHE A 234 28.16 22.62 -10.09
C PHE A 234 28.12 21.21 -10.68
N GLY A 235 26.94 20.77 -11.12
CA GLY A 235 26.75 19.50 -11.79
C GLY A 235 27.59 19.38 -13.06
N LYS A 236 27.62 20.42 -13.91
CA LYS A 236 28.42 20.45 -15.13
C LYS A 236 29.91 20.31 -14.83
N LYS A 237 30.42 21.09 -13.87
CA LYS A 237 31.83 21.04 -13.44
C LYS A 237 32.22 19.71 -12.81
N ALA A 238 31.31 19.10 -12.04
CA ALA A 238 31.54 17.79 -11.44
C ALA A 238 31.46 16.64 -12.44
N THR A 239 30.81 16.83 -13.59
CA THR A 239 30.64 15.80 -14.61
C THR A 239 31.93 15.55 -15.38
N VAL A 240 32.35 14.28 -15.47
CA VAL A 240 33.52 13.84 -16.24
C VAL A 240 33.08 12.83 -17.28
N ARG A 241 33.55 13.01 -18.52
CA ARG A 241 33.26 12.13 -19.65
C ARG A 241 34.51 11.38 -20.06
N ALA A 242 34.33 10.13 -20.45
CA ALA A 242 35.35 9.33 -21.11
C ALA A 242 35.55 9.80 -22.56
N ALA A 243 36.60 9.28 -23.21
CA ALA A 243 36.91 9.61 -24.61
C ALA A 243 35.80 9.22 -25.60
N ASP A 244 34.96 8.23 -25.25
CA ASP A 244 33.80 7.82 -26.04
C ASP A 244 32.54 8.68 -25.79
N GLY A 245 32.66 9.75 -24.98
CA GLY A 245 31.60 10.69 -24.66
C GLY A 245 30.67 10.26 -23.53
N LYS A 246 30.79 9.03 -23.03
CA LYS A 246 29.96 8.54 -21.91
C LYS A 246 30.35 9.19 -20.59
N ILE A 247 29.36 9.40 -19.73
CA ILE A 247 29.60 9.91 -18.39
C ILE A 247 30.31 8.83 -17.56
N GLN A 248 31.53 9.15 -17.10
CA GLN A 248 32.29 8.33 -16.15
C GLN A 248 32.00 8.75 -14.70
N ARG A 249 31.77 10.05 -14.49
CA ARG A 249 31.30 10.63 -13.23
C ARG A 249 30.18 11.62 -13.53
N ALA A 250 29.00 11.40 -12.98
CA ALA A 250 27.86 12.29 -13.15
C ALA A 250 27.85 13.40 -12.10
N GLY A 251 27.49 14.61 -12.52
CA GLY A 251 27.25 15.72 -11.59
C GLY A 251 26.01 15.51 -10.73
N PHE A 252 25.00 14.81 -11.27
CA PHE A 252 23.76 14.52 -10.56
C PHE A 252 23.21 13.14 -10.95
N ALA A 253 22.51 12.45 -10.05
CA ALA A 253 21.78 11.22 -10.35
C ALA A 253 20.34 11.28 -9.87
N PHE A 254 19.45 10.64 -10.63
CA PHE A 254 18.04 10.47 -10.26
C PHE A 254 17.77 9.08 -9.71
N MET A 255 16.83 9.00 -8.75
CA MET A 255 16.30 7.73 -8.28
C MET A 255 15.29 7.16 -9.26
N ARG A 256 15.41 5.86 -9.54
CA ARG A 256 14.66 5.14 -10.58
C ARG A 256 14.36 3.72 -10.12
N GLY A 257 13.37 3.09 -10.75
CA GLY A 257 13.06 1.66 -10.58
C GLY A 257 11.65 1.37 -10.06
N TRP A 258 10.99 2.33 -9.41
CA TRP A 258 9.60 2.22 -8.98
C TRP A 258 8.92 3.60 -8.96
N ASN A 259 7.59 3.63 -8.95
CA ASN A 259 6.82 4.87 -9.15
C ASN A 259 7.16 5.96 -8.12
N SER A 260 7.18 5.62 -6.82
CA SER A 260 7.48 6.60 -5.78
C SER A 260 8.94 7.11 -5.79
N ALA A 261 9.87 6.34 -6.38
CA ALA A 261 11.25 6.79 -6.54
C ALA A 261 11.39 8.02 -7.43
N VAL A 262 10.46 8.18 -8.38
CA VAL A 262 10.43 9.32 -9.29
C VAL A 262 9.56 10.44 -8.72
N VAL A 263 8.39 10.10 -8.17
CA VAL A 263 7.42 11.11 -7.73
C VAL A 263 7.89 11.87 -6.49
N HIS A 264 8.49 11.20 -5.49
CA HIS A 264 8.78 11.87 -4.23
C HIS A 264 9.83 13.00 -4.31
N PRO A 265 10.98 12.83 -4.99
CA PRO A 265 11.91 13.96 -5.19
C PRO A 265 11.27 15.10 -5.98
N TRP A 266 10.47 14.78 -7.00
CA TRP A 266 9.76 15.78 -7.80
C TRP A 266 8.74 16.56 -6.97
N LEU A 267 8.02 15.92 -6.03
CA LEU A 267 7.10 16.62 -5.12
C LEU A 267 7.83 17.67 -4.28
N ALA A 268 9.07 17.41 -3.86
CA ALA A 268 9.85 18.42 -3.14
C ALA A 268 10.15 19.65 -4.02
N LEU A 269 10.36 19.46 -5.32
CA LEU A 269 10.53 20.56 -6.28
C LEU A 269 9.22 21.30 -6.53
N LEU A 270 8.09 20.59 -6.64
CA LEU A 270 6.76 21.18 -6.77
C LEU A 270 6.44 22.09 -5.58
N TYR A 271 6.65 21.60 -4.35
CA TYR A 271 6.46 22.41 -3.14
C TYR A 271 7.43 23.59 -3.09
N GLY A 272 8.66 23.44 -3.60
CA GLY A 272 9.62 24.53 -3.77
C GLY A 272 9.17 25.64 -4.74
N GLU A 273 8.29 25.31 -5.70
CA GLU A 273 7.61 26.29 -6.56
C GLU A 273 6.42 26.97 -5.88
N GLY A 274 6.10 26.61 -4.63
CA GLY A 274 4.93 27.10 -3.90
C GLY A 274 3.61 26.47 -4.35
N ALA A 275 3.66 25.36 -5.08
CA ALA A 275 2.49 24.67 -5.60
C ALA A 275 2.14 23.42 -4.76
N GLU A 276 0.85 23.08 -4.75
CA GLU A 276 0.32 21.92 -4.04
C GLU A 276 -0.03 20.77 -4.98
N LEU A 277 0.04 19.54 -4.48
CA LEU A 277 -0.31 18.35 -5.28
C LEU A 277 -1.82 18.25 -5.54
N PHE A 278 -2.64 18.68 -4.59
CA PHE A 278 -4.10 18.65 -4.68
C PHE A 278 -4.69 20.02 -4.38
N SER A 279 -5.87 20.31 -4.95
CA SER A 279 -6.67 21.44 -4.50
C SER A 279 -7.08 21.28 -3.04
N ALA A 280 -7.38 22.39 -2.35
CA ALA A 280 -7.80 22.37 -0.95
C ALA A 280 -9.07 21.53 -0.67
N ASP A 281 -9.94 21.36 -1.69
CA ASP A 281 -11.14 20.53 -1.64
C ASP A 281 -10.92 19.09 -2.15
N TYR A 282 -9.68 18.73 -2.50
CA TYR A 282 -9.28 17.43 -3.03
C TYR A 282 -10.02 17.00 -4.31
N ARG A 283 -10.63 17.95 -5.05
CA ARG A 283 -11.36 17.65 -6.30
C ARG A 283 -10.49 17.68 -7.54
N SER A 284 -9.33 18.32 -7.49
CA SER A 284 -8.36 18.31 -8.59
C SER A 284 -6.95 17.99 -8.10
N ALA A 285 -6.21 17.28 -8.94
CA ALA A 285 -4.77 17.10 -8.79
C ALA A 285 -4.04 18.12 -9.67
N LEU A 286 -2.92 18.64 -9.18
CA LEU A 286 -2.08 19.66 -9.82
C LEU A 286 -2.89 20.89 -10.25
N PRO A 287 -3.51 21.61 -9.29
CA PRO A 287 -4.30 22.81 -9.58
C PRO A 287 -3.47 23.92 -10.25
N ASP A 288 -2.16 23.98 -9.98
CA ASP A 288 -1.20 24.82 -10.68
C ASP A 288 -0.31 23.96 -11.59
N MET A 289 -0.80 23.72 -12.81
CA MET A 289 -0.07 22.94 -13.81
C MET A 289 1.22 23.63 -14.28
N GLU A 290 1.26 24.96 -14.29
CA GLU A 290 2.44 25.71 -14.73
C GLU A 290 3.61 25.52 -13.76
N ALA A 291 3.35 25.59 -12.46
CA ALA A 291 4.34 25.27 -11.43
C ALA A 291 4.82 23.82 -11.51
N ALA A 292 3.90 22.88 -11.74
CA ALA A 292 4.24 21.48 -11.94
C ALA A 292 5.17 21.26 -13.15
N VAL A 293 4.91 21.97 -14.25
CA VAL A 293 5.78 21.95 -15.43
C VAL A 293 7.14 22.58 -15.12
N ARG A 294 7.21 23.73 -14.44
CA ARG A 294 8.50 24.34 -14.04
C ARG A 294 9.33 23.42 -13.16
N ALA A 295 8.71 22.72 -12.20
CA ALA A 295 9.39 21.73 -11.35
C ALA A 295 9.95 20.56 -12.18
N LEU A 296 9.24 20.11 -13.22
CA LEU A 296 9.74 19.08 -14.13
C LEU A 296 10.85 19.60 -15.05
N GLU A 297 10.73 20.85 -15.52
CA GLU A 297 11.74 21.49 -16.37
C GLU A 297 13.09 21.62 -15.68
N LYS A 298 13.10 21.82 -14.35
CA LYS A 298 14.31 21.75 -13.52
C LYS A 298 15.06 20.43 -13.70
N GLU A 299 14.35 19.30 -13.64
CA GLU A 299 14.95 17.98 -13.83
C GLU A 299 15.40 17.76 -15.28
N VAL A 300 14.56 18.13 -16.25
CA VAL A 300 14.87 18.02 -17.69
C VAL A 300 16.12 18.81 -18.06
N ARG A 301 16.33 19.98 -17.44
CA ARG A 301 17.51 20.81 -17.67
C ARG A 301 18.81 20.09 -17.31
N LEU A 302 18.82 19.24 -16.27
CA LEU A 302 20.00 18.46 -15.90
C LEU A 302 20.43 17.49 -17.01
N PHE A 303 19.48 16.94 -17.78
CA PHE A 303 19.78 16.13 -18.95
C PHE A 303 20.27 17.00 -20.13
N ARG A 304 19.59 18.12 -20.41
CA ARG A 304 19.94 19.01 -21.53
C ARG A 304 21.33 19.62 -21.39
N GLU A 305 21.71 19.99 -20.17
CA GLU A 305 23.02 20.56 -19.83
C GLU A 305 24.11 19.50 -19.63
N GLY A 306 23.78 18.22 -19.82
CA GLY A 306 24.73 17.12 -19.76
C GLY A 306 25.29 16.85 -18.37
N VAL A 307 24.58 17.27 -17.30
CA VAL A 307 24.90 16.98 -15.89
C VAL A 307 24.69 15.50 -15.56
N THR A 308 23.75 14.88 -16.27
CA THR A 308 23.41 13.46 -16.13
C THR A 308 22.91 12.89 -17.45
N ASP A 309 22.73 11.58 -17.52
CA ASP A 309 22.11 10.88 -18.64
C ASP A 309 21.30 9.66 -18.17
N GLN A 310 20.71 8.93 -19.12
CA GLN A 310 19.90 7.75 -18.82
C GLN A 310 20.70 6.56 -18.30
N THR A 311 22.03 6.57 -18.41
CA THR A 311 22.91 5.49 -17.95
C THR A 311 23.37 5.70 -16.51
N THR A 312 23.28 6.93 -15.97
CA THR A 312 23.67 7.25 -14.59
C THR A 312 22.92 6.40 -13.55
N VAL A 313 23.65 5.69 -12.69
CA VAL A 313 23.07 4.89 -11.60
C VAL A 313 23.36 5.57 -10.27
N LEU A 314 22.32 6.01 -9.57
CA LEU A 314 22.48 6.71 -8.28
C LEU A 314 23.23 5.85 -7.23
N TRP A 315 23.07 4.53 -7.31
CA TRP A 315 23.60 3.58 -6.35
C TRP A 315 25.13 3.50 -6.40
N ASP A 316 25.76 4.08 -7.43
CA ASP A 316 27.21 4.22 -7.54
C ASP A 316 27.77 5.43 -6.77
N PHE A 317 26.92 6.22 -6.09
CA PHE A 317 27.40 7.32 -5.24
C PHE A 317 28.49 6.92 -4.24
N PRO A 318 28.42 5.78 -3.51
CA PRO A 318 29.51 5.31 -2.65
C PRO A 318 30.82 5.04 -3.38
N ASN A 319 30.75 4.71 -4.67
CA ASN A 319 31.91 4.44 -5.53
C ASN A 319 32.58 5.73 -6.02
N GLY A 320 32.01 6.91 -5.72
CA GLY A 320 32.60 8.19 -6.10
C GLY A 320 32.38 8.57 -7.56
N THR A 321 31.35 8.03 -8.21
CA THR A 321 30.98 8.38 -9.58
C THR A 321 29.79 9.33 -9.66
N ILE A 322 29.17 9.69 -8.53
CA ILE A 322 28.01 10.60 -8.48
C ILE A 322 28.31 11.74 -7.50
N ALA A 323 28.23 12.99 -7.97
CA ALA A 323 28.53 14.15 -7.14
C ALA A 323 27.34 14.62 -6.29
N MET A 324 26.11 14.55 -6.81
CA MET A 324 24.90 15.01 -6.13
C MET A 324 23.70 14.10 -6.39
N VAL A 325 22.77 14.05 -5.45
CA VAL A 325 21.47 13.36 -5.56
C VAL A 325 20.47 13.96 -4.57
N ILE A 326 19.19 14.01 -4.93
CA ILE A 326 18.11 14.28 -3.99
C ILE A 326 17.64 12.94 -3.40
N MET A 327 17.77 12.76 -2.09
CA MET A 327 17.48 11.49 -1.42
C MET A 327 16.94 11.68 -0.01
N ALA A 328 16.19 10.68 0.46
CA ALA A 328 15.64 10.62 1.81
C ALA A 328 16.56 9.85 2.78
N PRO A 329 16.38 10.02 4.11
CA PRO A 329 17.35 9.57 5.11
C PRO A 329 17.44 8.04 5.28
N TRP A 330 16.45 7.28 4.80
CA TRP A 330 16.47 5.81 4.86
C TRP A 330 17.68 5.19 4.13
N TRP A 331 18.33 5.93 3.22
CA TRP A 331 19.54 5.47 2.54
C TRP A 331 20.81 5.57 3.40
N LYS A 332 20.80 6.36 4.48
CA LYS A 332 21.97 6.62 5.33
C LYS A 332 22.66 5.35 5.84
N PRO A 333 21.96 4.31 6.37
CA PRO A 333 22.62 3.09 6.80
C PRO A 333 23.36 2.37 5.66
N GLY A 334 22.78 2.37 4.45
CA GLY A 334 23.41 1.80 3.26
C GLY A 334 24.68 2.55 2.85
N LEU A 335 24.63 3.88 2.87
CA LEU A 335 25.81 4.72 2.62
C LEU A 335 26.92 4.49 3.66
N MET A 336 26.56 4.43 4.94
CA MET A 336 27.52 4.17 6.03
C MET A 336 28.21 2.81 5.84
N GLY A 337 27.45 1.77 5.50
CA GLY A 337 27.99 0.43 5.23
C GLY A 337 28.91 0.40 4.01
N ALA A 338 28.53 1.08 2.92
CA ALA A 338 29.30 1.06 1.67
C ALA A 338 30.55 1.96 1.70
N MET A 339 30.52 3.08 2.42
CA MET A 339 31.60 4.07 2.41
C MET A 339 32.53 3.99 3.62
N GLY A 340 32.11 3.38 4.73
CA GLY A 340 32.90 3.34 5.96
C GLY A 340 33.24 4.75 6.46
N GLU A 341 34.52 5.00 6.80
CA GLU A 341 34.96 6.33 7.28
C GLU A 341 34.74 7.45 6.25
N ARG A 342 34.76 7.14 4.94
CA ARG A 342 34.47 8.13 3.89
C ARG A 342 33.07 8.72 4.00
N PHE A 343 32.13 8.00 4.62
CA PHE A 343 30.80 8.54 4.87
C PHE A 343 30.87 9.85 5.67
N ARG A 344 31.67 9.87 6.75
CA ARG A 344 31.78 11.04 7.64
C ARG A 344 32.53 12.18 6.97
N THR A 345 33.57 11.87 6.19
CA THR A 345 34.42 12.90 5.57
C THR A 345 33.79 13.50 4.32
N ASP A 346 33.13 12.68 3.49
CA ASP A 346 32.78 13.03 2.11
C ASP A 346 31.30 13.32 1.94
N VAL A 347 30.41 12.69 2.71
CA VAL A 347 28.96 12.88 2.53
C VAL A 347 28.50 14.12 3.27
N ARG A 348 27.80 15.00 2.56
CA ARG A 348 27.16 16.18 3.11
C ARG A 348 25.70 16.23 2.67
N VAL A 349 24.87 16.89 3.48
CA VAL A 349 23.45 17.09 3.20
C VAL A 349 23.11 18.57 3.30
N ALA A 350 22.16 19.03 2.50
CA ALA A 350 21.68 20.40 2.47
C ALA A 350 20.20 20.43 2.04
N PRO A 351 19.47 21.54 2.28
CA PRO A 351 18.17 21.78 1.64
C PRO A 351 18.26 21.67 0.11
N ILE A 352 17.15 21.29 -0.51
CA ILE A 352 17.03 21.32 -1.97
C ILE A 352 16.98 22.79 -2.42
N PRO A 353 17.80 23.22 -3.39
CA PRO A 353 17.89 24.61 -3.84
C PRO A 353 16.69 25.15 -4.62
#